data_AF-A0A6L3F2L3-F1
#
_entry.id   AF-A0A6L3F2L3-F1
#
_cell.length_a   1.000
_cell.length_b   1.000
_cell.length_c   1.000
_cell.angle_alpha   90.00
_cell.angle_beta   90.00
_cell.angle_gamma   90.00
#
_symmetry.space_group_name_H-M   'P 1'
#
loop_
_entity.id
_entity.type
_entity.pdbx_description
1 polymer ?
#
loop_
_entity_poly.entity_id
_entity_poly.type
_entity_poly.pdbx_seq_one_letter_code
_entity_poly.pdbx_strand_id
1 'polypeptide(L)'
;TLGNLNTIQKSGEHLLTLINDSLDVAKIEAGKMELFPAWLQFPSFLESLADIIRARTKTKNLQFNFQRPDTLPTGIKADETRLRQILLNLLGNAVKFTEEGAVTLRVSLSEGDEKTAVSPPQTTFIFEVKDTGVGISLEQQPNIFKPYEQAGSASSRSRGTGLGLTISYRLVQLMGGELKVHSTPGKGSTFWFELTLPVTELAEETAPPPQATITGYAGPQRTILVVDDIASNRLVLKAMMKPLGLNIVEAGNGRHALEVVKTIQPDLILMDRWMPEMDGLTTTKKLRKINNFDNIPIIAASASISVEDRISFEQAGANDFLPKPIALPNLVKMLQKHLYLDWLYKEKTPSPSEIDTKSIIPPPTEELEKLYKLSQLGSIPQIQQWAARIEANHQTYVPFTYKVRLLADNFDIKEIQDLVNQYLKKT
;
A
#
# COMPACT_ATOMS: atom_id res chain seq x y z
N THR A 1 -31.40 -1.41 -8.21
CA THR A 1 -30.43 -1.53 -9.31
C THR A 1 -29.01 -1.34 -8.78
N LEU A 2 -28.27 -2.44 -8.52
CA LEU A 2 -26.88 -2.38 -8.00
C LEU A 2 -25.93 -1.56 -8.89
N GLY A 3 -26.24 -1.39 -10.18
CA GLY A 3 -25.47 -0.56 -11.10
C GLY A 3 -25.43 0.94 -10.74
N ASN A 4 -26.49 1.47 -10.12
CA ASN A 4 -26.54 2.90 -9.75
C ASN A 4 -25.67 3.21 -8.53
N LEU A 5 -25.60 2.30 -7.55
CA LEU A 5 -24.74 2.42 -6.37
C LEU A 5 -23.25 2.39 -6.73
N ASN A 6 -22.85 1.48 -7.63
CA ASN A 6 -21.46 1.40 -8.12
C ASN A 6 -21.08 2.67 -8.92
N THR A 7 -22.02 3.23 -9.69
CA THR A 7 -21.80 4.47 -10.43
C THR A 7 -21.66 5.69 -9.52
N ILE A 8 -22.47 5.78 -8.46
CA ILE A 8 -22.37 6.84 -7.44
C ILE A 8 -21.06 6.72 -6.68
N GLN A 9 -20.66 5.51 -6.27
CA GLN A 9 -19.39 5.27 -5.58
C GLN A 9 -18.18 5.67 -6.44
N LYS A 10 -18.12 5.23 -7.69
CA LYS A 10 -17.07 5.61 -8.64
C LYS A 10 -17.02 7.12 -8.88
N SER A 11 -18.18 7.77 -8.94
CA SER A 11 -18.26 9.22 -9.09
C SER A 11 -17.74 9.95 -7.85
N GLY A 12 -18.04 9.44 -6.64
CA GLY A 12 -17.53 9.97 -5.38
C GLY A 12 -16.02 9.80 -5.22
N GLU A 13 -15.48 8.63 -5.57
CA GLU A 13 -14.03 8.37 -5.58
C GLU A 13 -13.30 9.27 -6.58
N HIS A 14 -13.91 9.51 -7.75
CA HIS A 14 -13.37 10.41 -8.76
C HIS A 14 -13.36 11.88 -8.28
N LEU A 15 -14.44 12.35 -7.63
CA LEU A 15 -14.51 13.67 -7.02
C LEU A 15 -13.49 13.86 -5.90
N LEU A 16 -13.31 12.85 -5.03
CA LEU A 16 -12.29 12.89 -3.98
C LEU A 16 -10.89 12.99 -4.56
N THR A 17 -10.62 12.27 -5.66
CA THR A 17 -9.35 12.37 -6.38
C THR A 17 -9.13 13.79 -6.92
N LEU A 18 -10.14 14.38 -7.55
CA LEU A 18 -10.11 15.75 -8.06
C LEU A 18 -9.86 16.81 -6.97
N ILE A 19 -10.51 16.66 -5.81
CA ILE A 19 -10.32 17.55 -4.66
C ILE A 19 -8.89 17.41 -4.13
N ASN A 20 -8.42 16.18 -3.94
CA ASN A 20 -7.07 15.92 -3.44
C ASN A 20 -5.99 16.43 -4.41
N ASP A 21 -6.16 16.21 -5.72
CA ASP A 21 -5.25 16.72 -6.75
C ASP A 21 -5.19 18.26 -6.72
N SER A 22 -6.34 18.92 -6.59
CA SER A 22 -6.41 20.38 -6.52
C SER A 22 -5.77 20.93 -5.24
N LEU A 23 -5.96 20.25 -4.11
CA LEU A 23 -5.33 20.59 -2.84
C LEU A 23 -3.82 20.38 -2.89
N ASP A 24 -3.33 19.31 -3.52
CA ASP A 24 -1.91 19.05 -3.71
C ASP A 24 -1.27 20.18 -4.55
N VAL A 25 -1.90 20.59 -5.66
CA VAL A 25 -1.43 21.73 -6.47
C VAL A 25 -1.39 23.02 -5.64
N ALA A 26 -2.45 23.33 -4.89
CA ALA A 26 -2.50 24.54 -4.06
C ALA A 26 -1.43 24.53 -2.95
N LYS A 27 -1.17 23.37 -2.33
CA LYS A 27 -0.10 23.23 -1.31
C LYS A 27 1.28 23.43 -1.92
N ILE A 28 1.52 22.87 -3.11
CA ILE A 28 2.78 23.03 -3.84
C ILE A 28 3.01 24.50 -4.20
N GLU A 29 2.03 25.18 -4.81
CA GLU A 29 2.16 26.59 -5.22
C GLU A 29 2.36 27.53 -4.04
N ALA A 30 1.73 27.23 -2.90
CA ALA A 30 1.91 27.98 -1.66
C ALA A 30 3.25 27.67 -0.95
N GLY A 31 4.08 26.75 -1.47
CA GLY A 31 5.31 26.30 -0.82
C GLY A 31 5.09 25.54 0.49
N LYS A 32 3.86 25.04 0.72
CA LYS A 32 3.44 24.31 1.94
C LYS A 32 3.51 22.79 1.78
N MET A 33 4.07 22.32 0.67
CA MET A 33 4.22 20.90 0.38
C MET A 33 5.56 20.43 0.96
N GLU A 34 5.51 19.61 2.01
CA GLU A 34 6.69 19.05 2.66
C GLU A 34 6.82 17.55 2.35
N LEU A 35 8.07 17.10 2.22
CA LEU A 35 8.42 15.69 1.98
C LEU A 35 8.71 14.99 3.31
N PHE A 36 8.29 13.72 3.42
CA PHE A 36 8.51 12.89 4.60
C PHE A 36 9.39 11.67 4.26
N PRO A 37 10.70 11.88 4.02
CA PRO A 37 11.57 10.79 3.60
C PRO A 37 11.77 9.75 4.71
N ALA A 38 11.46 8.50 4.41
CA ALA A 38 11.62 7.35 5.28
C ALA A 38 12.38 6.22 4.57
N TRP A 39 12.97 5.31 5.34
CA TRP A 39 13.58 4.10 4.78
C TRP A 39 12.48 3.17 4.26
N LEU A 40 12.61 2.76 3.00
CA LEU A 40 11.67 1.84 2.35
C LEU A 40 12.44 0.73 1.63
N GLN A 41 11.81 -0.46 1.58
CA GLN A 41 12.36 -1.66 0.94
C GLN A 41 12.21 -1.55 -0.58
N PHE A 42 13.28 -1.13 -1.26
CA PHE A 42 13.21 -0.65 -2.64
C PHE A 42 12.76 -1.72 -3.64
N PRO A 43 13.26 -2.98 -3.59
CA PRO A 43 12.76 -4.03 -4.48
C PRO A 43 11.27 -4.29 -4.31
N SER A 44 10.78 -4.41 -3.07
CA SER A 44 9.37 -4.69 -2.78
C SER A 44 8.44 -3.54 -3.20
N PHE A 45 8.91 -2.30 -3.03
CA PHE A 45 8.21 -1.10 -3.48
C PHE A 45 7.98 -1.12 -5.00
N LEU A 46 9.04 -1.36 -5.78
CA LEU A 46 8.93 -1.42 -7.24
C LEU A 46 8.05 -2.57 -7.72
N GLU A 47 8.16 -3.75 -7.10
CA GLU A 47 7.33 -4.91 -7.45
C GLU A 47 5.84 -4.64 -7.19
N SER A 48 5.50 -3.96 -6.08
CA SER A 48 4.12 -3.57 -5.77
C SER A 48 3.50 -2.66 -6.84
N LEU A 49 4.30 -1.77 -7.44
CA LEU A 49 3.87 -0.92 -8.54
C LEU A 49 3.69 -1.72 -9.83
N ALA A 50 4.64 -2.60 -10.12
CA ALA A 50 4.61 -3.48 -11.26
C ALA A 50 3.33 -4.35 -11.26
N ASP A 51 2.94 -4.92 -10.12
CA ASP A 51 1.72 -5.74 -10.00
C ASP A 51 0.44 -4.97 -10.31
N ILE A 52 0.31 -3.74 -9.78
CA ILE A 52 -0.84 -2.87 -10.07
C ILE A 52 -0.95 -2.61 -11.58
N ILE A 53 0.18 -2.34 -12.23
CA ILE A 53 0.20 -2.02 -13.65
C ILE A 53 0.01 -3.27 -14.52
N ARG A 54 0.58 -4.42 -14.14
CA ARG A 54 0.34 -5.72 -14.81
C ARG A 54 -1.15 -6.06 -14.85
N ALA A 55 -1.85 -5.86 -13.74
CA ALA A 55 -3.30 -6.08 -13.70
C ALA A 55 -4.03 -5.16 -14.70
N ARG A 56 -3.66 -3.88 -14.75
CA ARG A 56 -4.27 -2.91 -15.67
C ARG A 56 -3.94 -3.19 -17.14
N THR A 57 -2.70 -3.53 -17.47
CA THR A 57 -2.30 -3.85 -18.85
C THR A 57 -2.96 -5.12 -19.35
N LYS A 58 -3.13 -6.14 -18.49
CA LYS A 58 -3.86 -7.37 -18.82
C LYS A 58 -5.31 -7.09 -19.24
N THR A 59 -6.00 -6.15 -18.57
CA THR A 59 -7.37 -5.77 -18.97
C THR A 59 -7.46 -5.10 -20.35
N LYS A 60 -6.37 -4.48 -20.81
CA LYS A 60 -6.26 -3.85 -22.12
C LYS A 60 -5.49 -4.68 -23.16
N ASN A 61 -5.10 -5.90 -22.81
CA ASN A 61 -4.25 -6.76 -23.65
C ASN A 61 -2.92 -6.09 -24.07
N LEU A 62 -2.36 -5.24 -23.21
CA LEU A 62 -1.05 -4.60 -23.41
C LEU A 62 0.06 -5.44 -22.80
N GLN A 63 1.24 -5.44 -23.41
CA GLN A 63 2.44 -6.01 -22.81
C GLN A 63 2.99 -5.08 -21.73
N PHE A 64 3.44 -5.65 -20.60
CA PHE A 64 4.10 -4.89 -19.55
C PHE A 64 5.50 -5.42 -19.30
N ASN A 65 6.50 -4.55 -19.46
CA ASN A 65 7.91 -4.87 -19.24
C ASN A 65 8.41 -4.15 -17.99
N PHE A 66 8.96 -4.89 -17.03
CA PHE A 66 9.61 -4.32 -15.86
C PHE A 66 11.10 -4.65 -15.90
N GLN A 67 11.93 -3.61 -15.86
CA GLN A 67 13.39 -3.70 -15.97
C GLN A 67 14.03 -3.00 -14.78
N ARG A 68 14.96 -3.67 -14.11
CA ARG A 68 15.76 -3.13 -13.00
C ARG A 68 17.16 -3.75 -13.03
N PRO A 69 18.17 -3.12 -12.40
CA PRO A 69 19.49 -3.71 -12.27
C PRO A 69 19.45 -4.92 -11.32
N ASP A 70 20.35 -5.87 -11.52
CA ASP A 70 20.49 -7.04 -10.65
C ASP A 70 20.94 -6.65 -9.24
N THR A 71 21.81 -5.62 -9.15
CA THR A 71 22.36 -5.09 -7.90
C THR A 71 21.61 -3.86 -7.43
N LEU A 72 20.30 -4.01 -7.17
CA LEU A 72 19.49 -2.95 -6.56
C LEU A 72 19.75 -2.92 -5.03
N PRO A 73 20.01 -1.75 -4.41
CA PRO A 73 20.12 -1.69 -2.95
C PRO A 73 18.82 -2.11 -2.27
N THR A 74 18.95 -2.76 -1.11
CA THR A 74 17.83 -3.29 -0.33
C THR A 74 16.89 -2.19 0.15
N GLY A 75 17.46 -1.07 0.59
CA GLY A 75 16.70 0.08 1.08
C GLY A 75 17.13 1.41 0.46
N ILE A 76 16.16 2.29 0.27
CA ILE A 76 16.37 3.71 -0.07
C ILE A 76 15.65 4.61 0.93
N LYS A 77 16.15 5.82 1.14
CA LYS A 77 15.46 6.84 1.94
C LYS A 77 14.73 7.82 1.01
N ALA A 78 13.41 7.70 0.92
CA ALA A 78 12.56 8.56 0.09
C ALA A 78 11.16 8.71 0.70
N ASP A 79 10.39 9.69 0.22
CA ASP A 79 8.97 9.78 0.54
C ASP A 79 8.21 8.74 -0.30
N GLU A 80 7.86 7.60 0.29
CA GLU A 80 7.20 6.49 -0.40
C GLU A 80 5.88 6.93 -1.05
N THR A 81 5.09 7.76 -0.36
CA THR A 81 3.78 8.21 -0.83
C THR A 81 3.93 9.03 -2.11
N ARG A 82 4.86 9.98 -2.10
CA ARG A 82 5.09 10.87 -3.26
C ARG A 82 5.77 10.16 -4.41
N LEU A 83 6.75 9.29 -4.13
CA LEU A 83 7.38 8.49 -5.17
C LEU A 83 6.38 7.53 -5.84
N ARG A 84 5.51 6.90 -5.05
CA ARG A 84 4.39 6.05 -5.54
C ARG A 84 3.43 6.86 -6.41
N GLN A 85 3.06 8.07 -5.97
CA GLN A 85 2.16 8.96 -6.70
C GLN A 85 2.74 9.36 -8.08
N ILE A 86 4.02 9.74 -8.14
CA ILE A 86 4.70 10.05 -9.40
C ILE A 86 4.65 8.84 -10.34
N LEU A 87 5.14 7.68 -9.89
CA LEU A 87 5.27 6.50 -10.74
C LEU A 87 3.90 5.96 -11.21
N LEU A 88 2.91 5.89 -10.33
CA LEU A 88 1.55 5.46 -10.71
C LEU A 88 0.86 6.43 -11.66
N ASN A 89 1.11 7.73 -11.55
CA ASN A 89 0.56 8.70 -12.49
C ASN A 89 1.19 8.55 -13.88
N LEU A 90 2.52 8.43 -13.97
CA LEU A 90 3.21 8.20 -15.24
C LEU A 90 2.79 6.86 -15.89
N LEU A 91 2.82 5.76 -15.13
CA LEU A 91 2.41 4.44 -15.61
C LEU A 91 0.92 4.38 -15.95
N GLY A 92 0.08 5.05 -15.17
CA GLY A 92 -1.35 5.18 -15.43
C GLY A 92 -1.61 5.90 -16.76
N ASN A 93 -0.88 6.96 -17.05
CA ASN A 93 -0.95 7.66 -18.33
C ASN A 93 -0.47 6.77 -19.49
N ALA A 94 0.65 6.07 -19.32
CA ALA A 94 1.15 5.11 -20.32
C ALA A 94 0.09 4.05 -20.69
N VAL A 95 -0.55 3.42 -19.70
CA VAL A 95 -1.63 2.45 -19.93
C VAL A 95 -2.87 3.10 -20.54
N LYS A 96 -3.19 4.33 -20.14
CA LYS A 96 -4.37 5.05 -20.62
C LYS A 96 -4.28 5.43 -22.09
N PHE A 97 -3.12 5.90 -22.54
CA PHE A 97 -2.87 6.44 -23.89
C PHE A 97 -2.22 5.44 -24.86
N THR A 98 -1.99 4.21 -24.42
CA THR A 98 -1.63 3.08 -25.28
C THR A 98 -2.87 2.21 -25.51
N GLU A 99 -3.22 2.00 -26.77
CA GLU A 99 -4.32 1.11 -27.17
C GLU A 99 -3.78 -0.28 -27.48
N GLU A 100 -2.66 -0.35 -28.21
CA GLU A 100 -1.95 -1.59 -28.54
C GLU A 100 -0.44 -1.41 -28.33
N GLY A 101 0.25 -2.51 -28.01
CA GLY A 101 1.70 -2.53 -27.82
C GLY A 101 2.11 -2.73 -26.36
N ALA A 102 3.07 -1.93 -25.87
CA ALA A 102 3.74 -2.19 -24.61
C ALA A 102 3.93 -0.95 -23.73
N VAL A 103 3.89 -1.17 -22.42
CA VAL A 103 4.30 -0.21 -21.38
C VAL A 103 5.51 -0.78 -20.65
N THR A 104 6.55 0.03 -20.48
CA THR A 104 7.80 -0.37 -19.83
C THR A 104 8.08 0.53 -18.63
N LEU A 105 8.32 -0.08 -17.46
CA LEU A 105 8.95 0.57 -16.31
C LEU A 105 10.40 0.13 -16.27
N ARG A 106 11.33 1.06 -16.39
CA ARG A 106 12.76 0.81 -16.24
C ARG A 106 13.31 1.64 -15.08
N VAL A 107 14.06 0.99 -14.22
CA VAL A 107 14.91 1.66 -13.21
C VAL A 107 16.35 1.33 -13.55
N SER A 108 17.21 2.34 -13.61
CA SER A 108 18.65 2.17 -13.83
C SER A 108 19.44 3.06 -12.87
N LEU A 109 20.72 2.75 -12.71
CA LEU A 109 21.67 3.56 -11.95
C LEU A 109 22.39 4.49 -12.94
N SER A 110 22.66 5.74 -12.55
CA SER A 110 23.45 6.64 -13.40
C SER A 110 24.91 6.15 -13.48
N GLU A 111 25.48 6.10 -14.68
CA GLU A 111 26.89 5.72 -14.88
C GLU A 111 27.81 6.78 -14.26
N GLY A 112 28.63 6.38 -13.27
CA GLY A 112 29.62 7.27 -12.64
C GLY A 112 29.50 7.45 -11.13
N ASP A 113 28.44 6.95 -10.49
CA ASP A 113 28.34 6.94 -9.02
C ASP A 113 29.18 5.79 -8.44
N GLU A 114 30.50 5.99 -8.32
CA GLU A 114 31.21 5.38 -7.19
C GLU A 114 30.48 5.82 -5.93
N LYS A 115 30.10 4.87 -5.05
CA LYS A 115 29.46 5.16 -3.75
C LYS A 115 30.12 6.40 -3.16
N THR A 116 29.41 7.52 -3.18
CA THR A 116 29.98 8.78 -2.71
C THR A 116 30.46 8.55 -1.28
N ALA A 117 31.62 9.08 -0.90
CA ALA A 117 32.21 8.93 0.44
C ALA A 117 31.42 9.66 1.55
N VAL A 118 30.11 9.83 1.33
CA VAL A 118 29.13 10.41 2.25
C VAL A 118 28.48 9.25 3.00
N SER A 119 28.28 9.42 4.30
CA SER A 119 27.51 8.47 5.12
C SER A 119 26.13 9.07 5.42
N PRO A 120 25.02 8.43 5.03
CA PRO A 120 24.90 7.17 4.26
C PRO A 120 25.28 7.34 2.78
N PRO A 121 25.70 6.25 2.11
CA PRO A 121 26.02 6.28 0.67
C PRO A 121 24.79 6.74 -0.12
N GLN A 122 25.03 7.57 -1.13
CA GLN A 122 23.98 8.03 -2.04
C GLN A 122 24.17 7.43 -3.42
N THR A 123 23.06 7.20 -4.12
CA THR A 123 23.06 6.68 -5.48
C THR A 123 21.99 7.39 -6.29
N THR A 124 22.34 7.74 -7.53
CA THR A 124 21.43 8.36 -8.47
C THR A 124 20.68 7.30 -9.27
N PHE A 125 19.36 7.30 -9.10
CA PHE A 125 18.44 6.42 -9.81
C PHE A 125 17.76 7.16 -10.95
N ILE A 126 17.69 6.52 -12.10
CA ILE A 126 16.93 6.96 -13.26
C ILE A 126 15.67 6.13 -13.33
N PHE A 127 14.52 6.78 -13.17
CA PHE A 127 13.21 6.16 -13.32
C PHE A 127 12.66 6.51 -14.70
N GLU A 128 12.44 5.51 -15.54
CA GLU A 128 11.96 5.65 -16.92
C GLU A 128 10.62 4.92 -17.09
N VAL A 129 9.63 5.63 -17.63
CA VAL A 129 8.34 5.08 -18.05
C VAL A 129 8.19 5.30 -19.54
N LYS A 130 8.15 4.20 -20.30
CA LYS A 130 8.04 4.21 -21.76
C LYS A 130 6.74 3.55 -22.20
N ASP A 131 6.08 4.14 -23.19
CA ASP A 131 4.89 3.62 -23.84
C ASP A 131 5.05 3.62 -25.37
N THR A 132 4.27 2.78 -26.04
CA THR A 132 4.18 2.73 -27.52
C THR A 132 2.89 3.35 -28.04
N GLY A 133 2.29 4.28 -27.28
CA GLY A 133 1.00 4.87 -27.57
C GLY A 133 1.02 5.96 -28.64
N VAL A 134 0.02 6.85 -28.58
CA VAL A 134 -0.20 7.91 -29.60
C VAL A 134 0.92 8.93 -29.71
N GLY A 135 1.78 9.05 -28.69
CA GLY A 135 2.81 10.08 -28.61
C GLY A 135 2.26 11.52 -28.48
N ILE A 136 3.16 12.49 -28.42
CA ILE A 136 2.88 13.90 -28.14
C ILE A 136 3.65 14.75 -29.16
N SER A 137 2.98 15.72 -29.79
CA SER A 137 3.64 16.64 -30.74
C SER A 137 4.63 17.57 -30.04
N LEU A 138 5.68 17.98 -30.76
CA LEU A 138 6.72 18.89 -30.22
C LEU A 138 6.13 20.21 -29.67
N GLU A 139 5.06 20.71 -30.28
CA GLU A 139 4.36 21.92 -29.84
C GLU A 139 3.61 21.74 -28.51
N GLN A 140 3.17 20.51 -28.21
CA GLN A 140 2.41 20.20 -27.00
C GLN A 140 3.32 19.88 -25.81
N GLN A 141 4.53 19.36 -26.04
CA GLN A 141 5.45 18.90 -24.99
C GLN A 141 5.74 19.95 -23.90
N PRO A 142 5.96 21.25 -24.20
CA PRO A 142 6.19 22.24 -23.14
C PRO A 142 4.96 22.49 -22.26
N ASN A 143 3.75 22.20 -22.77
CA ASN A 143 2.50 22.54 -22.11
C ASN A 143 1.95 21.38 -21.27
N ILE A 144 2.39 20.14 -21.45
CA ILE A 144 1.85 18.97 -20.73
C ILE A 144 2.12 19.00 -19.21
N PHE A 145 3.06 19.84 -18.75
CA PHE A 145 3.38 20.03 -17.34
C PHE A 145 2.65 21.22 -16.70
N LYS A 146 1.87 21.99 -17.49
CA LYS A 146 1.09 23.11 -16.98
C LYS A 146 -0.24 22.62 -16.39
N PRO A 147 -0.74 23.25 -15.32
CA PRO A 147 -2.01 22.87 -14.72
C PRO A 147 -3.15 22.92 -15.74
N TYR A 148 -4.02 21.90 -15.70
CA TYR A 148 -5.24 21.78 -16.51
C TYR A 148 -5.02 21.67 -18.03
N GLU A 149 -3.77 21.62 -18.51
CA GLU A 149 -3.46 21.38 -19.91
C GLU A 149 -3.59 19.90 -20.26
N GLN A 150 -4.12 19.61 -21.45
CA GLN A 150 -4.30 18.24 -21.95
C GLN A 150 -3.87 18.14 -23.40
N ALA A 151 -2.92 17.24 -23.69
CA ALA A 151 -2.49 16.95 -25.05
C ALA A 151 -3.54 16.09 -25.80
N GLY A 152 -3.93 16.50 -27.01
CA GLY A 152 -4.75 15.70 -27.93
C GLY A 152 -6.04 16.35 -28.47
N SER A 153 -6.76 15.58 -29.29
CA SER A 153 -8.04 15.94 -29.92
C SER A 153 -9.19 16.02 -28.91
N ALA A 154 -10.32 16.65 -29.28
CA ALA A 154 -11.48 16.86 -28.40
C ALA A 154 -12.02 15.56 -27.75
N SER A 155 -11.82 14.40 -28.38
CA SER A 155 -12.18 13.07 -27.87
C SER A 155 -11.21 12.50 -26.81
N SER A 156 -9.99 13.05 -26.68
CA SER A 156 -9.05 12.70 -25.60
C SER A 156 -9.17 13.62 -24.38
N ARG A 157 -9.88 14.74 -24.50
CA ARG A 157 -10.07 15.74 -23.41
C ARG A 157 -11.04 15.33 -22.31
N SER A 158 -11.79 14.24 -22.48
CA SER A 158 -12.78 13.77 -21.50
C SER A 158 -12.23 12.78 -20.46
N ARG A 159 -10.94 12.42 -20.55
CA ARG A 159 -10.43 11.19 -19.92
C ARG A 159 -9.54 11.43 -18.69
N GLY A 160 -9.50 12.64 -18.11
CA GLY A 160 -8.73 12.93 -16.88
C GLY A 160 -8.77 14.40 -16.44
N THR A 161 -8.14 14.70 -15.31
CA THR A 161 -8.18 16.01 -14.62
C THR A 161 -7.19 17.03 -15.21
N GLY A 162 -6.17 16.58 -15.95
CA GLY A 162 -5.05 17.42 -16.43
C GLY A 162 -4.04 17.79 -15.34
N LEU A 163 -4.25 17.38 -14.09
CA LEU A 163 -3.39 17.76 -12.96
C LEU A 163 -2.27 16.75 -12.68
N GLY A 164 -2.45 15.48 -13.03
CA GLY A 164 -1.51 14.42 -12.67
C GLY A 164 -0.06 14.72 -13.09
N LEU A 165 0.18 15.06 -14.36
CA LEU A 165 1.54 15.38 -14.84
C LEU A 165 2.13 16.63 -14.20
N THR A 166 1.29 17.63 -13.93
CA THR A 166 1.70 18.85 -13.20
C THR A 166 2.14 18.50 -11.79
N ILE A 167 1.37 17.69 -11.06
CA ILE A 167 1.70 17.23 -9.71
C ILE A 167 3.00 16.41 -9.74
N SER A 168 3.15 15.47 -10.68
CA SER A 168 4.37 14.68 -10.83
C SER A 168 5.59 15.56 -11.12
N TYR A 169 5.48 16.53 -12.02
CA TYR A 169 6.56 17.46 -12.35
C TYR A 169 7.02 18.23 -11.10
N ARG A 170 6.07 18.76 -10.32
CA ARG A 170 6.38 19.49 -9.10
C ARG A 170 6.93 18.63 -7.98
N LEU A 171 6.40 17.42 -7.79
CA LEU A 171 6.90 16.48 -6.80
C LEU A 171 8.35 16.07 -7.09
N VAL A 172 8.67 15.80 -8.36
CA VAL A 172 10.04 15.49 -8.77
C VAL A 172 10.98 16.68 -8.47
N GLN A 173 10.57 17.92 -8.76
CA GLN A 173 11.33 19.11 -8.40
C GLN A 173 11.56 19.23 -6.88
N LEU A 174 10.52 19.00 -6.07
CA LEU A 174 10.64 19.01 -4.60
C LEU A 174 11.59 17.92 -4.10
N MET A 175 11.64 16.78 -4.77
CA MET A 175 12.55 15.67 -4.46
C MET A 175 13.98 15.90 -5.00
N GLY A 176 14.26 17.05 -5.62
CA GLY A 176 15.59 17.42 -6.12
C GLY A 176 15.91 16.88 -7.52
N GLY A 177 14.93 16.39 -8.26
CA GLY A 177 15.08 15.90 -9.63
C GLY A 177 14.43 16.80 -10.68
N GLU A 178 14.51 16.37 -11.93
CA GLU A 178 13.80 17.00 -13.06
C GLU A 178 13.05 15.94 -13.86
N LEU A 179 11.74 16.16 -14.08
CA LEU A 179 10.91 15.30 -14.92
C LEU A 179 11.02 15.74 -16.38
N LYS A 180 11.52 14.85 -17.23
CA LYS A 180 11.77 15.05 -18.65
C LYS A 180 10.87 14.15 -19.49
N VAL A 181 10.68 14.53 -20.76
CA VAL A 181 9.88 13.79 -21.72
C VAL A 181 10.56 13.78 -23.10
N HIS A 182 10.45 12.65 -23.78
CA HIS A 182 10.76 12.50 -25.19
C HIS A 182 9.59 11.76 -25.82
N SER A 183 8.97 12.34 -26.83
CA SER A 183 7.81 11.73 -27.48
C SER A 183 7.79 12.04 -28.96
N THR A 184 7.33 11.07 -29.74
CA THR A 184 7.12 11.22 -31.18
C THR A 184 5.70 10.77 -31.51
N PRO A 185 4.89 11.59 -32.22
CA PRO A 185 3.55 11.19 -32.63
C PRO A 185 3.55 9.84 -33.34
N GLY A 186 2.68 8.92 -32.90
CA GLY A 186 2.52 7.57 -33.43
C GLY A 186 3.61 6.56 -33.01
N LYS A 187 4.63 6.95 -32.25
CA LYS A 187 5.69 6.05 -31.76
C LYS A 187 5.70 5.88 -30.24
N GLY A 188 4.86 6.62 -29.52
CA GLY A 188 4.77 6.62 -28.06
C GLY A 188 5.64 7.68 -27.39
N SER A 189 5.71 7.59 -26.05
CA SER A 189 6.42 8.55 -25.21
C SER A 189 7.36 7.86 -24.23
N THR A 190 8.37 8.59 -23.78
CA THR A 190 9.27 8.19 -22.70
C THR A 190 9.37 9.36 -21.73
N PHE A 191 8.90 9.13 -20.51
CA PHE A 191 9.04 10.05 -19.39
C PHE A 191 10.11 9.53 -18.46
N TRP A 192 11.02 10.38 -18.02
CA TRP A 192 12.04 9.97 -17.06
C TRP A 192 12.42 11.08 -16.10
N PHE A 193 12.92 10.69 -14.94
CA PHE A 193 13.47 11.60 -13.97
C PHE A 193 14.60 10.91 -13.19
N GLU A 194 15.47 11.75 -12.63
CA GLU A 194 16.66 11.33 -11.90
C GLU A 194 16.51 11.77 -10.44
N LEU A 195 16.77 10.86 -9.49
CA LEU A 195 16.80 11.17 -8.07
C LEU A 195 18.06 10.59 -7.41
N THR A 196 18.82 11.44 -6.74
CA THR A 196 19.91 11.04 -5.86
C THR A 196 19.36 10.74 -4.48
N LEU A 197 19.39 9.47 -4.08
CA LEU A 197 18.78 9.00 -2.84
C LEU A 197 19.81 8.31 -1.94
N PRO A 198 19.73 8.49 -0.61
CA PRO A 198 20.45 7.65 0.34
C PRO A 198 20.05 6.19 0.19
N VAL A 199 21.04 5.30 0.19
CA VAL A 199 20.85 3.85 0.06
C VAL A 199 21.38 3.12 1.30
N THR A 200 20.84 1.94 1.57
CA THR A 200 21.37 1.02 2.56
C THR A 200 21.40 -0.40 2.01
N GLU A 201 22.52 -1.08 2.23
CA GLU A 201 22.67 -2.53 2.02
C GLU A 201 22.39 -3.31 3.30
N LEU A 202 22.43 -2.64 4.46
CA LEU A 202 22.06 -3.24 5.74
C LEU A 202 20.56 -3.47 5.71
N ALA A 203 20.18 -4.74 5.55
CA ALA A 203 18.88 -5.21 5.98
C ALA A 203 18.72 -4.76 7.44
N GLU A 204 17.81 -3.82 7.71
CA GLU A 204 17.31 -3.67 9.06
C GLU A 204 16.66 -5.02 9.42
N GLU A 205 17.40 -5.82 10.17
CA GLU A 205 16.86 -6.83 11.07
C GLU A 205 15.77 -6.15 11.89
N THR A 206 14.51 -6.41 11.53
CA THR A 206 13.24 -6.14 12.28
C THR A 206 12.03 -5.97 11.34
N ALA A 207 12.15 -6.21 10.03
CA ALA A 207 10.99 -6.64 9.27
C ALA A 207 10.89 -8.17 9.36
N PRO A 208 9.88 -8.76 10.01
CA PRO A 208 9.63 -10.18 9.82
C PRO A 208 9.46 -10.47 8.32
N PRO A 209 9.90 -11.65 7.85
CA PRO A 209 9.76 -12.02 6.45
C PRO A 209 8.30 -11.83 6.01
N PRO A 210 8.02 -11.50 4.74
CA PRO A 210 6.68 -11.20 4.22
C PRO A 210 5.65 -12.35 4.32
N GLN A 211 5.95 -13.43 5.05
CA GLN A 211 5.22 -14.69 5.03
C GLN A 211 4.97 -15.30 6.41
N ALA A 212 5.41 -14.67 7.51
CA ALA A 212 5.16 -15.15 8.86
C ALA A 212 3.93 -14.45 9.47
N THR A 213 2.88 -15.21 9.81
CA THR A 213 1.73 -14.66 10.53
C THR A 213 2.08 -14.55 12.01
N ILE A 214 2.00 -13.33 12.55
CA ILE A 214 2.17 -13.08 13.99
C ILE A 214 1.01 -13.72 14.73
N THR A 215 1.31 -14.60 15.70
CA THR A 215 0.30 -15.28 16.52
C THR A 215 0.24 -14.77 17.95
N GLY A 216 1.17 -13.89 18.33
CA GLY A 216 1.24 -13.31 19.67
C GLY A 216 2.58 -12.62 19.88
N TYR A 217 2.93 -12.32 21.12
CA TYR A 217 4.24 -11.85 21.54
C TYR A 217 4.66 -12.54 22.84
N ALA A 218 5.96 -12.61 23.09
CA ALA A 218 6.50 -13.09 24.36
C ALA A 218 6.46 -11.98 25.42
N GLY A 219 6.26 -12.36 26.69
CA GLY A 219 6.28 -11.44 27.83
C GLY A 219 4.90 -11.18 28.45
N PRO A 220 4.81 -10.19 29.35
CA PRO A 220 3.60 -9.90 30.10
C PRO A 220 2.52 -9.27 29.20
N GLN A 221 1.26 -9.50 29.54
CA GLN A 221 0.13 -8.94 28.80
C GLN A 221 0.18 -7.41 28.77
N ARG A 222 0.17 -6.82 27.57
CA ARG A 222 0.14 -5.37 27.36
C ARG A 222 -1.27 -4.87 27.14
N THR A 223 -1.58 -3.73 27.74
CA THR A 223 -2.85 -3.02 27.61
C THR A 223 -2.69 -1.76 26.77
N ILE A 224 -3.45 -1.65 25.70
CA ILE A 224 -3.46 -0.50 24.78
C ILE A 224 -4.75 0.28 24.99
N LEU A 225 -4.64 1.59 25.21
CA LEU A 225 -5.79 2.50 25.22
C LEU A 225 -5.97 3.09 23.82
N VAL A 226 -7.11 2.83 23.18
CA VAL A 226 -7.49 3.40 21.88
C VAL A 226 -8.48 4.53 22.12
N VAL A 227 -8.11 5.75 21.73
CA VAL A 227 -8.91 6.96 21.87
C VAL A 227 -9.27 7.49 20.48
N ASP A 228 -10.51 7.31 20.06
CA ASP A 228 -11.04 7.74 18.76
C ASP A 228 -12.56 7.91 18.93
N ASP A 229 -13.18 8.93 18.35
CA ASP A 229 -14.61 9.20 18.54
C ASP A 229 -15.50 8.29 17.68
N ILE A 230 -14.97 7.82 16.55
CA ILE A 230 -15.67 6.95 15.64
C ILE A 230 -15.58 5.50 16.12
N ALA A 231 -16.72 4.94 16.54
CA ALA A 231 -16.79 3.58 17.08
C ALA A 231 -16.28 2.49 16.12
N SER A 232 -16.51 2.64 14.82
CA SER A 232 -16.01 1.71 13.81
C SER A 232 -14.48 1.70 13.70
N ASN A 233 -13.81 2.86 13.88
CA ASN A 233 -12.34 2.93 13.90
C ASN A 233 -11.78 2.15 15.09
N ARG A 234 -12.36 2.36 16.28
CA ARG A 234 -11.98 1.61 17.49
C ARG A 234 -12.18 0.11 17.30
N LEU A 235 -13.30 -0.30 16.69
CA LEU A 235 -13.59 -1.70 16.40
C LEU A 235 -12.55 -2.33 15.47
N VAL A 236 -12.15 -1.64 14.39
CA VAL A 236 -11.12 -2.10 13.46
C VAL A 236 -9.77 -2.27 14.16
N LEU A 237 -9.34 -1.27 14.93
CA LEU A 237 -8.09 -1.33 15.68
C LEU A 237 -8.08 -2.46 16.71
N LYS A 238 -9.21 -2.66 17.40
CA LYS A 238 -9.40 -3.78 18.32
C LYS A 238 -9.35 -5.13 17.59
N ALA A 239 -9.98 -5.25 16.43
CA ALA A 239 -9.95 -6.47 15.62
C ALA A 239 -8.55 -6.77 15.08
N MET A 240 -7.72 -5.76 14.82
CA MET A 240 -6.32 -5.91 14.42
C MET A 240 -5.43 -6.38 15.58
N MET A 241 -5.60 -5.82 16.78
CA MET A 241 -4.66 -6.04 17.89
C MET A 241 -5.05 -7.19 18.82
N LYS A 242 -6.34 -7.50 18.97
CA LYS A 242 -6.81 -8.60 19.84
C LYS A 242 -6.26 -9.97 19.42
N PRO A 243 -6.17 -10.34 18.13
CA PRO A 243 -5.51 -11.59 17.70
C PRO A 243 -4.02 -11.65 18.02
N LEU A 244 -3.36 -10.52 18.26
CA LEU A 244 -1.95 -10.44 18.65
C LEU A 244 -1.75 -10.66 20.15
N GLY A 245 -2.82 -10.91 20.93
CA GLY A 245 -2.74 -11.11 22.38
C GLY A 245 -2.69 -9.81 23.21
N LEU A 246 -2.99 -8.67 22.59
CA LEU A 246 -3.05 -7.36 23.27
C LEU A 246 -4.41 -7.16 23.94
N ASN A 247 -4.41 -6.61 25.15
CA ASN A 247 -5.63 -6.15 25.81
C ASN A 247 -5.98 -4.74 25.33
N ILE A 248 -7.23 -4.49 24.93
CA ILE A 248 -7.65 -3.22 24.34
C ILE A 248 -8.71 -2.57 25.20
N VAL A 249 -8.42 -1.35 25.65
CA VAL A 249 -9.35 -0.46 26.34
C VAL A 249 -9.71 0.68 25.40
N GLU A 250 -10.96 1.10 25.40
CA GLU A 250 -11.49 2.04 24.43
C GLU A 250 -11.98 3.32 25.12
N ALA A 251 -11.69 4.47 24.53
CA ALA A 251 -12.26 5.75 24.90
C ALA A 251 -12.79 6.48 23.65
N GLY A 252 -13.95 7.12 23.80
CA GLY A 252 -14.66 7.79 22.70
C GLY A 252 -14.32 9.26 22.51
N ASN A 253 -13.53 9.85 23.41
CA ASN A 253 -13.01 11.21 23.31
C ASN A 253 -11.92 11.43 24.37
N GLY A 254 -11.32 12.61 24.36
CA GLY A 254 -10.27 12.97 25.31
C GLY A 254 -10.69 12.98 26.78
N ARG A 255 -11.93 13.38 27.10
CA ARG A 255 -12.44 13.37 28.48
C ARG A 255 -12.62 11.94 28.99
N HIS A 256 -13.21 11.06 28.18
CA HIS A 256 -13.36 9.65 28.52
C HIS A 256 -11.97 9.00 28.71
N ALA A 257 -10.98 9.33 27.87
CA ALA A 257 -9.62 8.85 28.06
C ALA A 257 -9.04 9.27 29.42
N LEU A 258 -9.23 10.52 29.83
CA LEU A 258 -8.78 11.01 31.13
C LEU A 258 -9.49 10.35 32.33
N GLU A 259 -10.72 9.86 32.17
CA GLU A 259 -11.40 9.07 33.20
C GLU A 259 -10.88 7.63 33.24
N VAL A 260 -10.66 7.01 32.08
CA VAL A 260 -10.13 5.64 31.97
C VAL A 260 -8.75 5.53 32.62
N VAL A 261 -7.87 6.51 32.39
CA VAL A 261 -6.50 6.45 32.92
C VAL A 261 -6.40 6.59 34.43
N LYS A 262 -7.48 6.99 35.12
CA LYS A 262 -7.52 7.03 36.60
C LYS A 262 -7.63 5.63 37.21
N THR A 263 -8.19 4.68 36.47
CA THR A 263 -8.44 3.31 36.95
C THR A 263 -7.55 2.28 36.27
N ILE A 264 -7.10 2.56 35.05
CA ILE A 264 -6.26 1.67 34.25
C ILE A 264 -5.01 2.43 33.80
N GLN A 265 -3.83 1.88 34.08
CA GLN A 265 -2.59 2.39 33.53
C GLN A 265 -2.25 1.61 32.24
N PRO A 266 -2.42 2.19 31.04
CA PRO A 266 -2.10 1.51 29.79
C PRO A 266 -0.59 1.46 29.57
N ASP A 267 -0.13 0.46 28.81
CA ASP A 267 1.25 0.38 28.33
C ASP A 267 1.51 1.29 27.12
N LEU A 268 0.47 1.63 26.35
CA LEU A 268 0.54 2.55 25.20
C LEU A 268 -0.83 3.16 24.91
N ILE A 269 -0.85 4.39 24.41
CA ILE A 269 -2.06 5.10 24.01
C ILE A 269 -2.02 5.41 22.51
N LEU A 270 -3.04 4.96 21.77
CA LEU A 270 -3.32 5.39 20.41
C LEU A 270 -4.34 6.53 20.46
N MET A 271 -3.95 7.72 20.01
CA MET A 271 -4.71 8.96 20.19
C MET A 271 -5.12 9.54 18.84
N ASP A 272 -6.41 9.62 18.55
CA ASP A 272 -6.90 10.37 17.40
C ASP A 272 -6.70 11.87 17.59
N ARG A 273 -6.53 12.59 16.48
CA ARG A 273 -6.40 14.05 16.49
C ARG A 273 -7.70 14.76 16.74
N TRP A 274 -8.72 14.47 15.94
CA TRP A 274 -9.95 15.23 15.91
C TRP A 274 -11.04 14.47 16.62
N MET A 275 -11.41 14.96 17.81
CA MET A 275 -12.48 14.37 18.61
C MET A 275 -13.33 15.49 19.23
N PRO A 276 -14.65 15.28 19.41
CA PRO A 276 -15.52 16.23 20.07
C PRO A 276 -15.15 16.38 21.56
N GLU A 277 -15.56 17.50 22.16
CA GLU A 277 -15.30 17.93 23.54
C GLU A 277 -13.83 18.20 23.90
N MET A 278 -12.92 17.28 23.56
CA MET A 278 -11.50 17.41 23.83
C MET A 278 -10.71 16.68 22.74
N ASP A 279 -9.94 17.46 21.98
CA ASP A 279 -9.10 16.96 20.90
C ASP A 279 -7.88 16.18 21.43
N GLY A 280 -7.22 15.45 20.52
CA GLY A 280 -6.05 14.63 20.86
C GLY A 280 -4.88 15.43 21.40
N LEU A 281 -4.66 16.65 20.91
CA LEU A 281 -3.55 17.50 21.37
C LEU A 281 -3.72 17.93 22.82
N THR A 282 -4.90 18.43 23.17
CA THR A 282 -5.26 18.84 24.52
C THR A 282 -5.27 17.64 25.46
N THR A 283 -5.73 16.50 24.98
CA THR A 283 -5.72 15.24 25.75
C THR A 283 -4.30 14.81 26.07
N THR A 284 -3.42 14.74 25.07
CA THR A 284 -1.99 14.40 25.25
C THR A 284 -1.32 15.34 26.26
N LYS A 285 -1.51 16.67 26.13
CA LYS A 285 -0.97 17.65 27.08
C LYS A 285 -1.46 17.42 28.51
N LYS A 286 -2.70 16.99 28.69
CA LYS A 286 -3.27 16.69 30.02
C LYS A 286 -2.75 15.37 30.57
N LEU A 287 -2.64 14.33 29.73
CA LEU A 287 -2.06 13.04 30.10
C LEU A 287 -0.61 13.21 30.58
N ARG A 288 0.20 14.03 29.88
CA ARG A 288 1.57 14.36 30.30
C ARG A 288 1.70 15.16 31.59
N LYS A 289 0.60 15.66 32.16
CA LYS A 289 0.61 16.30 33.49
C LYS A 289 0.22 15.34 34.61
N ILE A 290 -0.15 14.11 34.28
CA ILE A 290 -0.49 13.07 35.26
C ILE A 290 0.80 12.35 35.65
N ASN A 291 1.05 12.22 36.96
CA ASN A 291 2.18 11.44 37.46
C ASN A 291 2.16 10.01 36.88
N ASN A 292 3.33 9.50 36.50
CA ASN A 292 3.54 8.19 35.87
C ASN A 292 3.10 8.06 34.39
N PHE A 293 2.63 9.15 33.76
CA PHE A 293 2.32 9.15 32.32
C PHE A 293 3.45 9.73 31.46
N ASP A 294 4.56 10.20 32.02
CA ASP A 294 5.69 10.75 31.26
C ASP A 294 6.32 9.72 30.32
N ASN A 295 6.39 8.45 30.77
CA ASN A 295 7.04 7.37 30.04
C ASN A 295 6.08 6.50 29.23
N ILE A 296 4.76 6.69 29.34
CA ILE A 296 3.79 5.92 28.57
C ILE A 296 3.79 6.43 27.13
N PRO A 297 4.12 5.60 26.12
CA PRO A 297 4.09 6.00 24.72
C PRO A 297 2.70 6.46 24.31
N ILE A 298 2.62 7.68 23.75
CA ILE A 298 1.41 8.21 23.11
C ILE A 298 1.71 8.34 21.62
N ILE A 299 0.99 7.55 20.82
CA ILE A 299 1.12 7.52 19.37
C ILE A 299 -0.09 8.24 18.78
N ALA A 300 0.15 9.34 18.09
CA ALA A 300 -0.91 10.11 17.45
C ALA A 300 -1.35 9.46 16.13
N ALA A 301 -2.65 9.38 15.90
CA ALA A 301 -3.23 8.96 14.63
C ALA A 301 -3.89 10.18 13.95
N SER A 302 -3.52 10.49 12.71
CA SER A 302 -4.16 11.58 11.94
C SER A 302 -4.32 11.22 10.47
N ALA A 303 -5.37 11.76 9.85
CA ALA A 303 -5.60 11.70 8.40
C ALA A 303 -4.67 12.64 7.62
N SER A 304 -4.14 13.66 8.29
CA SER A 304 -3.20 14.63 7.72
C SER A 304 -1.83 14.44 8.38
N ILE A 305 -0.82 14.15 7.57
CA ILE A 305 0.60 14.09 7.97
C ILE A 305 1.22 15.48 7.77
N SER A 306 0.49 16.57 7.97
CA SER A 306 1.09 17.91 7.84
C SER A 306 2.19 18.09 8.89
N VAL A 307 3.22 18.86 8.56
CA VAL A 307 4.31 19.15 9.50
C VAL A 307 3.80 19.94 10.70
N GLU A 308 2.80 20.79 10.52
CA GLU A 308 2.15 21.49 11.61
C GLU A 308 1.43 20.52 12.56
N ASP A 309 0.78 19.48 12.04
CA ASP A 309 0.11 18.46 12.88
C ASP A 309 1.14 17.66 13.68
N ARG A 310 2.26 17.27 13.06
CA ARG A 310 3.34 16.51 13.71
C ARG A 310 4.05 17.34 14.78
N ILE A 311 4.45 18.57 14.45
CA ILE A 311 5.06 19.50 15.41
C ILE A 311 4.12 19.77 16.58
N SER A 312 2.83 20.00 16.30
CA SER A 312 1.85 20.23 17.37
C SER A 312 1.73 19.04 18.32
N PHE A 313 1.77 17.81 17.79
CA PHE A 313 1.70 16.59 18.60
C PHE A 313 2.98 16.32 19.36
N GLU A 314 4.14 16.53 18.74
CA GLU A 314 5.43 16.41 19.39
C GLU A 314 5.56 17.42 20.55
N GLN A 315 5.17 18.68 20.32
CA GLN A 315 5.08 19.71 21.37
C GLN A 315 4.03 19.40 22.44
N ALA A 316 2.97 18.65 22.10
CA ALA A 316 2.00 18.16 23.07
C ALA A 316 2.55 16.99 23.91
N GLY A 317 3.64 16.37 23.48
CA GLY A 317 4.32 15.26 24.15
C GLY A 317 4.03 13.88 23.57
N ALA A 318 3.52 13.77 22.33
CA ALA A 318 3.40 12.49 21.64
C ALA A 318 4.78 11.94 21.25
N ASN A 319 4.94 10.63 21.26
CA ASN A 319 6.20 9.95 20.99
C ASN A 319 6.37 9.56 19.52
N ASP A 320 5.27 9.37 18.80
CA ASP A 320 5.29 8.97 17.39
C ASP A 320 3.94 9.21 16.72
N PHE A 321 3.87 8.88 15.44
CA PHE A 321 2.72 9.14 14.60
C PHE A 321 2.37 7.95 13.69
N LEU A 322 1.07 7.68 13.52
CA LEU A 322 0.53 6.72 12.55
C LEU A 322 -0.42 7.41 11.56
N PRO A 323 -0.17 7.33 10.24
CA PRO A 323 -1.09 7.86 9.26
C PRO A 323 -2.37 7.02 9.19
N LYS A 324 -3.52 7.69 9.07
CA LYS A 324 -4.79 7.04 8.71
C LYS A 324 -4.90 6.94 7.17
N PRO A 325 -5.36 5.80 6.60
CA PRO A 325 -5.85 4.61 7.28
C PRO A 325 -4.72 3.79 7.91
N ILE A 326 -4.94 3.34 9.15
CA ILE A 326 -3.93 2.57 9.89
C ILE A 326 -3.87 1.16 9.31
N ALA A 327 -2.73 0.81 8.72
CA ALA A 327 -2.44 -0.51 8.21
C ALA A 327 -1.76 -1.39 9.28
N LEU A 328 -2.14 -2.67 9.35
CA LEU A 328 -1.61 -3.62 10.33
C LEU A 328 -0.06 -3.69 10.37
N PRO A 329 0.68 -3.73 9.24
CA PRO A 329 2.14 -3.77 9.30
C PRO A 329 2.76 -2.55 10.00
N ASN A 330 2.21 -1.36 9.78
CA ASN A 330 2.69 -0.13 10.41
C ASN A 330 2.36 -0.11 11.90
N LEU A 331 1.15 -0.56 12.26
CA LEU A 331 0.74 -0.71 13.65
C LEU A 331 1.62 -1.70 14.41
N VAL A 332 1.91 -2.86 13.83
CA VAL A 332 2.78 -3.89 14.40
C VAL A 332 4.19 -3.34 14.64
N LYS A 333 4.79 -2.67 13.64
CA LYS A 333 6.10 -2.03 13.80
C LYS A 333 6.10 -0.99 14.92
N MET A 334 5.04 -0.20 15.02
CA MET A 334 4.90 0.82 16.06
C MET A 334 4.81 0.20 17.45
N LEU A 335 3.99 -0.83 17.61
CA LEU A 335 3.85 -1.57 18.86
C LEU A 335 5.18 -2.22 19.24
N GLN A 336 5.88 -2.85 18.29
CA GLN A 336 7.19 -3.45 18.52
C GLN A 336 8.20 -2.43 19.05
N LYS A 337 8.31 -1.28 18.38
CA LYS A 337 9.25 -0.21 18.72
C LYS A 337 9.01 0.35 20.12
N HIS A 338 7.76 0.65 20.47
CA HIS A 338 7.44 1.39 21.70
C HIS A 338 7.16 0.51 22.91
N LEU A 339 6.81 -0.77 22.70
CA LEU A 339 6.56 -1.73 23.77
C LEU A 339 7.65 -2.79 23.90
N TYR A 340 8.67 -2.75 23.03
CA TYR A 340 9.76 -3.72 22.97
C TYR A 340 9.23 -5.16 22.88
N LEU A 341 8.30 -5.39 21.96
CA LEU A 341 7.63 -6.68 21.81
C LEU A 341 8.49 -7.66 21.00
N ASP A 342 8.65 -8.86 21.54
CA ASP A 342 9.20 -9.99 20.81
C ASP A 342 8.04 -10.78 20.20
N TRP A 343 7.73 -10.51 18.93
CA TRP A 343 6.65 -11.18 18.23
C TRP A 343 6.89 -12.68 18.09
N LEU A 344 5.86 -13.46 18.37
CA LEU A 344 5.82 -14.89 18.11
C LEU A 344 5.24 -15.11 16.72
N TYR A 345 5.97 -15.88 15.93
CA TYR A 345 5.59 -16.24 14.58
C TYR A 345 5.18 -17.69 14.54
N LYS A 346 4.08 -17.98 13.85
CA LYS A 346 3.84 -19.34 13.39
C LYS A 346 4.57 -19.50 12.07
N GLU A 347 5.47 -20.47 12.00
CA GLU A 347 5.95 -20.97 10.71
C GLU A 347 4.72 -21.37 9.91
N LYS A 348 4.44 -20.59 8.87
CA LYS A 348 3.47 -21.00 7.88
C LYS A 348 4.17 -22.10 7.09
N THR A 349 3.50 -23.24 6.96
CA THR A 349 3.79 -24.24 5.92
C THR A 349 4.10 -23.50 4.62
N PRO A 350 5.15 -23.88 3.88
CA PRO A 350 5.77 -23.07 2.83
C PRO A 350 4.74 -22.41 1.91
N SER A 351 4.96 -21.13 1.66
CA SER A 351 4.16 -20.32 0.75
C SER A 351 4.99 -20.03 -0.54
N PRO A 352 4.39 -19.46 -1.59
CA PRO A 352 4.08 -20.12 -2.85
C PRO A 352 5.12 -19.82 -3.95
N SER A 353 6.41 -19.92 -3.63
CA SER A 353 7.49 -19.71 -4.61
C SER A 353 8.13 -21.00 -5.12
N GLU A 354 7.72 -22.16 -4.59
CA GLU A 354 8.30 -23.48 -4.94
C GLU A 354 7.25 -24.56 -5.27
N ILE A 355 5.99 -24.21 -5.54
CA ILE A 355 5.05 -25.21 -6.08
C ILE A 355 5.33 -25.33 -7.58
N ASP A 356 6.18 -26.30 -7.91
CA ASP A 356 6.38 -26.80 -9.26
C ASP A 356 5.01 -27.19 -9.86
N THR A 357 4.48 -26.34 -10.73
CA THR A 357 3.20 -26.52 -11.43
C THR A 357 3.11 -27.79 -12.30
N LYS A 358 4.17 -28.61 -12.34
CA LYS A 358 4.24 -29.81 -13.17
C LYS A 358 3.54 -31.05 -12.60
N SER A 359 3.14 -31.08 -11.33
CA SER A 359 2.48 -32.27 -10.75
C SER A 359 1.38 -31.94 -9.73
N ILE A 360 0.29 -31.30 -10.18
CA ILE A 360 -0.93 -31.16 -9.36
C ILE A 360 -1.66 -32.52 -9.33
N ILE A 361 -1.69 -33.16 -8.16
CA ILE A 361 -2.46 -34.39 -7.93
C ILE A 361 -3.88 -34.00 -7.49
N PRO A 362 -4.93 -34.36 -8.25
CA PRO A 362 -6.30 -34.05 -7.86
C PRO A 362 -6.79 -34.96 -6.71
N PRO A 363 -7.69 -34.47 -5.84
CA PRO A 363 -8.44 -35.31 -4.92
C PRO A 363 -9.26 -36.40 -5.65
N PRO A 364 -9.73 -37.45 -4.94
CA PRO A 364 -10.58 -38.48 -5.52
C PRO A 364 -11.84 -37.92 -6.18
N THR A 365 -12.36 -38.62 -7.19
CA THR A 365 -13.53 -38.22 -7.98
C THR A 365 -14.73 -37.82 -7.12
N GLU A 366 -14.99 -38.52 -6.01
CA GLU A 366 -16.08 -38.20 -5.08
C GLU A 366 -15.95 -36.79 -4.46
N GLU A 367 -14.72 -36.35 -4.17
CA GLU A 367 -14.44 -35.02 -3.62
C GLU A 367 -14.47 -33.93 -4.70
N LEU A 368 -14.06 -34.26 -5.93
CA LEU A 368 -14.20 -33.38 -7.08
C LEU A 368 -15.67 -33.12 -7.42
N GLU A 369 -16.54 -34.12 -7.38
CA GLU A 369 -17.98 -33.96 -7.59
C GLU A 369 -18.64 -33.09 -6.51
N LYS A 370 -18.20 -33.21 -5.25
CA LYS A 370 -18.66 -32.34 -4.15
C LYS A 370 -18.24 -30.90 -4.40
N LEU A 371 -16.98 -30.66 -4.77
CA LEU A 371 -16.50 -29.33 -5.13
C LEU A 371 -17.28 -28.75 -6.33
N TYR A 372 -17.55 -29.56 -7.36
CA TYR A 372 -18.34 -29.13 -8.51
C TYR A 372 -19.75 -28.69 -8.10
N LYS A 373 -20.44 -29.47 -7.27
CA LYS A 373 -21.77 -29.10 -6.73
C LYS A 373 -21.72 -27.81 -5.91
N LEU A 374 -20.71 -27.64 -5.06
CA LEU A 374 -20.51 -26.41 -4.28
C LEU A 374 -20.27 -25.19 -5.18
N SER A 375 -19.52 -25.37 -6.27
CA SER A 375 -19.29 -24.31 -7.26
C SER A 375 -20.57 -23.96 -8.04
N GLN A 376 -21.45 -24.92 -8.32
CA GLN A 376 -22.75 -24.64 -8.96
C GLN A 376 -23.70 -23.87 -8.03
N LEU A 377 -23.62 -24.12 -6.73
CA LEU A 377 -24.37 -23.39 -5.70
C LEU A 377 -23.82 -21.97 -5.44
N GLY A 378 -22.62 -21.65 -5.97
CA GLY A 378 -21.98 -20.34 -5.84
C GLY A 378 -21.53 -19.97 -4.42
N SER A 379 -21.41 -20.96 -3.53
CA SER A 379 -21.12 -20.74 -2.11
C SER A 379 -19.63 -20.71 -1.82
N ILE A 380 -19.01 -19.53 -1.96
CA ILE A 380 -17.57 -19.31 -1.67
C ILE A 380 -17.16 -19.78 -0.26
N PRO A 381 -17.92 -19.49 0.82
CA PRO A 381 -17.55 -19.95 2.16
C PRO A 381 -17.49 -21.48 2.27
N GLN A 382 -18.40 -22.20 1.60
CA GLN A 382 -18.41 -23.65 1.61
C GLN A 382 -17.28 -24.25 0.76
N ILE A 383 -16.89 -23.58 -0.33
CA ILE A 383 -15.74 -23.98 -1.15
C ILE A 383 -14.43 -23.83 -0.37
N GLN A 384 -14.27 -22.70 0.34
CA GLN A 384 -13.11 -22.48 1.22
C GLN A 384 -13.07 -23.50 2.36
N GLN A 385 -14.22 -23.80 2.98
CA GLN A 385 -14.31 -24.81 4.03
C GLN A 385 -14.00 -26.22 3.51
N TRP A 386 -14.47 -26.56 2.31
CA TRP A 386 -14.13 -27.81 1.64
C TRP A 386 -12.63 -27.91 1.40
N ALA A 387 -12.00 -26.86 0.87
CA ALA A 387 -10.56 -26.85 0.60
C ALA A 387 -9.74 -27.02 1.90
N ALA A 388 -10.11 -26.30 2.97
CA ALA A 388 -9.47 -26.43 4.27
C ALA A 388 -9.59 -27.86 4.86
N ARG A 389 -10.74 -28.52 4.67
CA ARG A 389 -10.96 -29.91 5.11
C ARG A 389 -10.08 -30.91 4.35
N ILE A 390 -9.95 -30.74 3.03
CA ILE A 390 -9.12 -31.62 2.19
C ILE A 390 -7.64 -31.46 2.52
N GLU A 391 -7.18 -30.22 2.74
CA GLU A 391 -5.82 -29.90 3.17
C GLU A 391 -5.48 -30.54 4.53
N ALA A 392 -6.42 -30.49 5.49
CA ALA A 392 -6.22 -31.06 6.81
C ALA A 392 -6.11 -32.58 6.81
N ASN A 393 -6.77 -33.26 5.86
CA ASN A 393 -6.81 -34.72 5.80
C ASN A 393 -5.67 -35.33 4.99
N HIS A 394 -5.21 -34.65 3.93
CA HIS A 394 -4.18 -35.18 3.03
C HIS A 394 -3.30 -34.08 2.44
N GLN A 395 -2.04 -34.04 2.88
CA GLN A 395 -1.05 -33.04 2.46
C GLN A 395 -0.72 -33.09 0.95
N THR A 396 -0.98 -34.23 0.30
CA THR A 396 -0.77 -34.44 -1.15
C THR A 396 -1.69 -33.57 -2.03
N TYR A 397 -2.86 -33.15 -1.51
CA TYR A 397 -3.83 -32.36 -2.29
C TYR A 397 -3.67 -30.85 -2.11
N VAL A 398 -2.73 -30.41 -1.28
CA VAL A 398 -2.47 -28.99 -0.98
C VAL A 398 -2.28 -28.14 -2.25
N PRO A 399 -1.56 -28.58 -3.30
CA PRO A 399 -1.45 -27.81 -4.54
C PRO A 399 -2.79 -27.59 -5.25
N PHE A 400 -3.69 -28.57 -5.21
CA PHE A 400 -5.00 -28.49 -5.84
C PHE A 400 -5.95 -27.59 -5.06
N THR A 401 -6.07 -27.80 -3.74
CA THR A 401 -6.95 -27.02 -2.86
C THR A 401 -6.50 -25.57 -2.74
N TYR A 402 -5.19 -25.31 -2.81
CA TYR A 402 -4.65 -23.95 -2.88
C TYR A 402 -5.14 -23.23 -4.14
N LYS A 403 -5.08 -23.88 -5.31
CA LYS A 403 -5.60 -23.31 -6.57
C LYS A 403 -7.11 -23.03 -6.46
N VAL A 404 -7.88 -23.95 -5.86
CA VAL A 404 -9.32 -23.76 -5.62
C VAL A 404 -9.58 -22.57 -4.69
N ARG A 405 -8.80 -22.39 -3.63
CA ARG A 405 -8.91 -21.24 -2.71
C ARG A 405 -8.57 -19.93 -3.39
N LEU A 406 -7.50 -19.89 -4.18
CA LEU A 406 -7.12 -18.68 -4.93
C LEU A 406 -8.25 -18.23 -5.87
N LEU A 407 -8.85 -19.18 -6.59
CA LEU A 407 -10.00 -18.91 -7.45
C LEU A 407 -11.23 -18.51 -6.64
N ALA A 408 -11.46 -19.10 -5.47
CA ALA A 408 -12.58 -18.76 -4.60
C ALA A 408 -12.43 -17.35 -4.00
N ASP A 409 -11.22 -16.97 -3.57
CA ASP A 409 -10.89 -15.64 -3.05
C ASP A 409 -11.05 -14.55 -4.12
N ASN A 410 -10.80 -14.89 -5.38
CA ASN A 410 -11.01 -14.01 -6.54
C ASN A 410 -12.43 -14.07 -7.12
N PHE A 411 -13.35 -14.84 -6.53
CA PHE A 411 -14.72 -15.07 -7.02
C PHE A 411 -14.81 -15.71 -8.42
N ASP A 412 -13.76 -16.40 -8.86
CA ASP A 412 -13.63 -17.05 -10.17
C ASP A 412 -14.31 -18.44 -10.20
N ILE A 413 -15.61 -18.50 -9.87
CA ILE A 413 -16.38 -19.75 -9.75
C ILE A 413 -16.33 -20.59 -11.05
N LYS A 414 -16.32 -19.92 -12.22
CA LYS A 414 -16.25 -20.59 -13.52
C LYS A 414 -14.90 -21.28 -13.73
N GLU A 415 -13.80 -20.68 -13.29
CA GLU A 415 -12.48 -21.32 -13.38
C GLU A 415 -12.34 -22.51 -12.43
N ILE A 416 -13.04 -22.49 -11.28
CA ILE A 416 -13.13 -23.66 -10.39
C ILE A 416 -13.84 -24.81 -11.10
N GLN A 417 -14.96 -24.52 -11.79
CA GLN A 417 -15.68 -25.53 -12.57
C GLN A 417 -14.83 -26.10 -13.71
N ASP A 418 -14.12 -25.24 -14.44
CA ASP A 418 -13.24 -25.65 -15.53
C ASP A 418 -12.07 -26.50 -15.02
N LEU A 419 -11.49 -26.13 -13.87
CA LEU A 419 -10.45 -26.88 -13.18
C LEU A 419 -10.94 -28.27 -12.79
N VAL A 420 -12.11 -28.39 -12.16
CA VAL A 420 -12.68 -29.68 -11.76
C VAL A 420 -12.99 -30.56 -12.97
N ASN A 421 -13.59 -29.98 -14.01
CA ASN A 421 -13.91 -30.68 -15.25
C ASN A 421 -12.67 -31.20 -15.98
N GLN A 422 -11.52 -30.53 -15.87
CA GLN A 422 -10.26 -30.97 -16.46
C GLN A 422 -9.80 -32.33 -15.90
N TYR A 423 -10.07 -32.60 -14.62
CA TYR A 423 -9.66 -33.83 -13.94
C TYR A 423 -10.76 -34.90 -13.94
N LEU A 424 -12.04 -34.50 -13.93
CA LEU A 424 -13.15 -35.43 -14.11
C LEU A 424 -13.18 -36.05 -15.52
N LYS A 425 -12.64 -35.39 -16.55
CA LYS A 425 -12.55 -35.92 -17.93
C LYS A 425 -11.34 -36.83 -18.18
N LYS A 426 -10.36 -36.87 -17.26
CA LYS A 426 -9.11 -37.63 -17.38
C LYS A 426 -9.11 -38.96 -16.60
N THR A 427 -10.20 -39.23 -15.88
CA THR A 427 -10.43 -40.45 -15.12
C THR A 427 -11.52 -41.25 -15.84
#